data_AF-A0A511MD07-F1
#
_entry.id   AF-A0A511MD07-F1
#
_cell.length_a   1.000
_cell.length_b   1.000
_cell.length_c   1.000
_cell.angle_alpha   90.00
_cell.angle_beta   90.00
_cell.angle_gamma   90.00
#
_symmetry.space_group_name_H-M   'P 1'
#
loop_
_entity.id
_entity.type
_entity.pdbx_description
1 polymer ?
#
loop_
_entity_poly.entity_id
_entity_poly.type
_entity_poly.pdbx_seq_one_letter_code
_entity_poly.pdbx_strand_id
1 'polypeptide(L)'
;MNEKYPGPQHNPDEQSPLEQPNPAPHEAETISAATAEADSDQDWELRWAISDAILTAVYDLAQHPGPPALAATATLARNLVEHVYGVATSDQQQRALAVLITTVNDRIVELADAHDDLTTSDLQSGAEALALQLVRHQLIIGTAEPRELEGGDHE
;
A
#
# COMPACT_ATOMS: atom_id res chain seq x y z
N MET A 1 -26.43 -33.20 71.17
CA MET A 1 -26.83 -34.62 71.13
C MET A 1 -28.31 -34.69 70.73
N ASN A 2 -28.64 -35.67 69.88
CA ASN A 2 -29.96 -36.03 69.30
C ASN A 2 -30.40 -35.34 68.00
N GLU A 3 -29.80 -35.84 66.92
CA GLU A 3 -30.44 -36.42 65.74
C GLU A 3 -31.98 -36.35 65.63
N LYS A 4 -32.47 -35.78 64.51
CA LYS A 4 -33.70 -36.22 63.83
C LYS A 4 -33.44 -36.36 62.33
N TYR A 5 -33.23 -37.60 61.90
CA TYR A 5 -33.55 -38.11 60.56
C TYR A 5 -35.02 -38.61 60.57
N PRO A 6 -35.73 -38.90 59.44
CA PRO A 6 -35.22 -39.15 58.08
C PRO A 6 -36.01 -38.53 56.90
N GLY A 7 -35.35 -38.46 55.74
CA GLY A 7 -35.76 -39.13 54.48
C GLY A 7 -36.93 -38.58 53.64
N PRO A 8 -36.86 -38.71 52.30
CA PRO A 8 -37.44 -37.76 51.35
C PRO A 8 -38.85 -38.14 50.86
N GLN A 9 -39.69 -37.14 50.57
CA GLN A 9 -40.78 -37.29 49.61
C GLN A 9 -40.56 -36.36 48.42
N HIS A 10 -40.79 -36.94 47.26
CA HIS A 10 -40.27 -36.57 45.96
C HIS A 10 -41.33 -35.82 45.15
N ASN A 11 -40.99 -34.56 44.78
CA ASN A 11 -41.34 -33.81 43.55
C ASN A 11 -42.83 -33.47 43.28
N PRO A 12 -43.16 -32.48 42.41
CA PRO A 12 -42.31 -31.85 41.38
C PRO A 12 -42.40 -30.31 41.36
N ASP A 13 -41.71 -29.71 40.38
CA ASP A 13 -41.72 -28.29 40.06
C ASP A 13 -40.89 -27.41 40.99
N GLU A 14 -39.56 -27.48 40.83
CA GLU A 14 -38.77 -26.27 40.63
C GLU A 14 -37.35 -26.63 40.14
N GLN A 15 -37.04 -26.17 38.92
CA GLN A 15 -35.72 -25.90 38.35
C GLN A 15 -34.91 -27.05 37.71
N SER A 16 -35.14 -27.21 36.40
CA SER A 16 -34.12 -27.65 35.42
C SER A 16 -32.99 -26.60 35.29
N PRO A 17 -31.94 -26.88 34.49
CA PRO A 17 -30.84 -27.81 34.71
C PRO A 17 -29.48 -27.06 34.79
N LEU A 18 -28.43 -27.79 35.17
CA LEU A 18 -27.03 -27.36 34.98
C LEU A 18 -26.76 -27.16 33.48
N GLU A 19 -26.63 -25.92 33.02
CA GLU A 19 -25.99 -25.60 31.75
C GLU A 19 -24.85 -24.58 31.95
N GLN A 20 -23.72 -24.97 31.36
CA GLN A 20 -22.41 -24.36 31.37
C GLN A 20 -22.44 -22.91 30.84
N PRO A 21 -21.40 -22.09 31.08
CA PRO A 21 -21.26 -20.82 30.37
C PRO A 21 -21.29 -21.11 28.87
N ASN A 22 -22.31 -20.58 28.20
CA ASN A 22 -22.34 -20.50 26.75
C ASN A 22 -21.48 -19.29 26.36
N PRO A 23 -20.24 -19.43 25.86
CA PRO A 23 -19.67 -18.37 25.06
C PRO A 23 -20.50 -18.34 23.78
N ALA A 24 -21.51 -17.46 23.75
CA ALA A 24 -22.09 -17.04 22.50
C ALA A 24 -20.91 -16.64 21.59
N PRO A 25 -20.80 -17.23 20.38
CA PRO A 25 -19.65 -16.98 19.56
C PRO A 25 -19.71 -15.51 19.12
N HIS A 26 -18.66 -14.75 19.45
CA HIS A 26 -18.39 -13.43 18.89
C HIS A 26 -18.16 -13.59 17.37
N GLU A 27 -19.21 -13.86 16.59
CA GLU A 27 -19.10 -13.98 15.12
C GLU A 27 -19.31 -12.63 14.41
N ALA A 28 -19.55 -11.55 15.15
CA ALA A 28 -19.77 -10.22 14.57
C ALA A 28 -18.52 -9.31 14.56
N GLU A 29 -17.50 -9.59 15.39
CA GLU A 29 -16.27 -8.77 15.45
C GLU A 29 -15.08 -9.38 14.71
N THR A 30 -15.10 -10.69 14.44
CA THR A 30 -13.98 -11.39 13.77
C THR A 30 -13.89 -11.02 12.29
N ILE A 31 -15.02 -10.70 11.64
CA ILE A 31 -15.03 -10.36 10.21
C ILE A 31 -14.38 -8.98 9.99
N SER A 32 -14.54 -8.03 10.93
CA SER A 32 -14.00 -6.68 10.75
C SER A 32 -12.50 -6.59 10.99
N ALA A 33 -11.96 -7.37 11.94
CA ALA A 33 -10.52 -7.48 12.16
C ALA A 33 -9.85 -8.27 11.01
N ALA A 34 -10.38 -9.44 10.64
CA ALA A 34 -9.78 -10.25 9.58
C ALA A 34 -9.79 -9.57 8.20
N THR A 35 -10.81 -8.74 7.90
CA THR A 35 -10.84 -7.98 6.64
C THR A 35 -9.89 -6.77 6.69
N ALA A 36 -9.74 -6.10 7.84
CA ALA A 36 -8.78 -5.01 7.99
C ALA A 36 -7.32 -5.50 8.05
N GLU A 37 -7.08 -6.69 8.61
CA GLU A 37 -5.78 -7.36 8.62
C GLU A 37 -5.40 -7.84 7.21
N ALA A 38 -6.36 -8.40 6.45
CA ALA A 38 -6.13 -8.79 5.05
C ALA A 38 -5.87 -7.59 4.13
N ASP A 39 -6.56 -6.47 4.35
CA ASP A 39 -6.33 -5.20 3.63
C ASP A 39 -4.92 -4.64 3.95
N SER A 40 -4.50 -4.73 5.21
CA SER A 40 -3.17 -4.31 5.66
C SER A 40 -2.04 -5.22 5.14
N ASP A 41 -2.26 -6.53 5.05
CA ASP A 41 -1.28 -7.48 4.51
C ASP A 41 -1.15 -7.30 2.99
N GLN A 42 -2.27 -7.11 2.28
CA GLN A 42 -2.27 -6.86 0.84
C GLN A 42 -1.61 -5.53 0.47
N ASP A 43 -1.87 -4.46 1.24
CA ASP A 43 -1.21 -3.17 1.08
C ASP A 43 0.29 -3.25 1.37
N TRP A 44 0.68 -4.06 2.35
CA TRP A 44 2.08 -4.31 2.67
C TRP A 44 2.79 -5.06 1.55
N GLU A 45 2.20 -6.15 1.04
CA GLU A 45 2.75 -6.92 -0.08
C GLU A 45 2.88 -6.05 -1.35
N LEU A 46 1.85 -5.26 -1.64
CA LEU A 46 1.85 -4.34 -2.77
C LEU A 46 2.94 -3.28 -2.63
N ARG A 47 3.05 -2.63 -1.47
CA ARG A 47 4.11 -1.66 -1.20
C ARG A 47 5.49 -2.29 -1.36
N TRP A 48 5.70 -3.49 -0.84
CA TRP A 48 6.98 -4.18 -0.96
C TRP A 48 7.34 -4.45 -2.43
N ALA A 49 6.40 -5.01 -3.21
CA ALA A 49 6.60 -5.30 -4.62
C ALA A 49 6.89 -4.04 -5.45
N ILE A 50 6.17 -2.94 -5.18
CA ILE A 50 6.40 -1.65 -5.85
C ILE A 50 7.78 -1.10 -5.48
N SER A 51 8.19 -1.18 -4.21
CA SER A 51 9.50 -0.70 -3.74
C SER A 51 10.65 -1.45 -4.41
N ASP A 52 10.55 -2.77 -4.51
CA ASP A 52 11.55 -3.62 -5.16
C ASP A 52 11.67 -3.34 -6.67
N ALA A 53 10.54 -3.17 -7.34
CA ALA A 53 10.52 -2.82 -8.77
C ALA A 53 11.14 -1.43 -9.03
N ILE A 54 10.87 -0.44 -8.17
CA ILE A 54 11.47 0.89 -8.25
C ILE A 54 12.99 0.80 -8.05
N LEU A 55 13.45 0.08 -7.02
CA LEU A 55 14.88 -0.08 -6.77
C LEU A 55 15.60 -0.74 -7.94
N THR A 56 15.00 -1.79 -8.50
CA THR A 56 15.56 -2.46 -9.68
C THR A 56 15.71 -1.49 -10.85
N ALA A 57 14.68 -0.67 -11.14
CA ALA A 57 14.76 0.32 -12.20
C ALA A 57 15.78 1.43 -11.92
N VAL A 58 15.94 1.86 -10.67
CA VAL A 58 16.99 2.80 -10.25
C VAL A 58 18.37 2.23 -10.55
N TYR A 59 18.64 0.99 -10.12
CA TYR A 59 19.92 0.33 -10.36
C TYR A 59 20.20 0.08 -11.84
N ASP A 60 19.19 -0.36 -12.60
CA ASP A 60 19.32 -0.61 -14.04
C ASP A 60 19.59 0.69 -14.81
N LEU A 61 18.86 1.77 -14.48
CA LEU A 61 19.04 3.06 -15.14
C LEU A 61 20.39 3.69 -14.79
N ALA A 62 20.83 3.61 -13.53
CA ALA A 62 22.12 4.13 -13.10
C ALA A 62 23.31 3.37 -13.74
N GLN A 63 23.23 2.04 -13.84
CA GLN A 63 24.31 1.22 -14.42
C GLN A 63 24.33 1.25 -15.95
N HIS A 64 23.16 1.41 -16.58
CA HIS A 64 23.00 1.35 -18.03
C HIS A 64 22.22 2.54 -18.57
N PRO A 65 22.73 3.78 -18.39
CA PRO A 65 22.01 4.98 -18.80
C PRO A 65 21.85 5.04 -20.32
N GLY A 66 20.67 5.41 -20.77
CA GLY A 66 20.39 5.62 -22.19
C GLY A 66 18.91 5.52 -22.55
N PRO A 67 18.56 5.77 -23.83
CA PRO A 67 17.18 5.76 -24.28
C PRO A 67 16.40 4.46 -23.97
N PRO A 68 17.00 3.25 -24.08
CA PRO A 68 16.30 2.02 -23.72
C PRO A 68 15.95 1.91 -22.23
N ALA A 69 16.87 2.33 -21.35
CA ALA A 69 16.63 2.30 -19.90
C ALA A 69 15.56 3.32 -19.49
N LEU A 70 15.62 4.53 -20.04
CA LEU A 70 14.57 5.55 -19.83
C LEU A 70 13.20 5.07 -20.31
N ALA A 71 13.13 4.38 -21.46
CA ALA A 71 11.88 3.79 -21.94
C ALA A 71 11.36 2.65 -21.04
N ALA A 72 12.26 1.84 -20.48
CA ALA A 72 11.91 0.81 -19.51
C ALA A 72 11.37 1.43 -18.21
N THR A 73 12.01 2.48 -17.69
CA THR A 73 11.55 3.24 -16.52
C THR A 73 10.17 3.87 -16.75
N ALA A 74 9.95 4.49 -17.91
CA ALA A 74 8.63 5.03 -18.27
C ALA A 74 7.55 3.95 -18.36
N THR A 75 7.91 2.77 -18.88
CA THR A 75 7.00 1.60 -18.94
C THR A 75 6.68 1.08 -17.54
N LEU A 76 7.68 0.99 -16.67
CA LEU A 76 7.48 0.62 -15.27
C LEU A 76 6.55 1.63 -14.57
N ALA A 77 6.84 2.92 -14.65
CA ALA A 77 6.02 3.98 -14.03
C ALA A 77 4.55 3.88 -14.47
N ARG A 78 4.31 3.63 -15.76
CA ARG A 78 2.98 3.35 -16.29
C ARG A 78 2.33 2.14 -15.62
N ASN A 79 3.02 1.00 -15.60
CA ASN A 79 2.49 -0.23 -15.04
C ASN A 79 2.18 -0.10 -13.55
N LEU A 80 3.03 0.58 -12.78
CA LEU A 80 2.82 0.82 -11.36
C LEU A 80 1.56 1.67 -11.12
N VAL A 81 1.39 2.77 -11.87
CA VAL A 81 0.21 3.64 -11.75
C VAL A 81 -1.06 2.92 -12.20
N GLU A 82 -1.04 2.22 -13.34
CA GLU A 82 -2.21 1.47 -13.80
C GLU A 82 -2.56 0.30 -12.87
N HIS A 83 -1.57 -0.30 -12.19
CA HIS A 83 -1.81 -1.35 -11.22
C HIS A 83 -2.51 -0.84 -9.96
N VAL A 84 -2.12 0.34 -9.46
CA VAL A 84 -2.67 0.94 -8.24
C VAL A 84 -3.99 1.68 -8.48
N TYR A 85 -4.11 2.44 -9.59
CA TYR A 85 -5.26 3.31 -9.88
C TYR A 85 -6.23 2.70 -10.91
N GLY A 86 -5.88 1.57 -11.50
CA GLY A 86 -6.61 0.96 -12.61
C GLY A 86 -6.32 1.62 -13.96
N VAL A 87 -6.87 1.03 -15.02
CA VAL A 87 -6.77 1.56 -16.39
C VAL A 87 -7.84 2.64 -16.59
N ALA A 88 -7.46 3.78 -17.15
CA ALA A 88 -8.39 4.87 -17.43
C ALA A 88 -9.50 4.44 -18.42
N THR A 89 -10.74 4.84 -18.11
CA THR A 89 -11.92 4.58 -18.97
C THR A 89 -12.49 5.86 -19.59
N SER A 90 -11.95 7.02 -19.22
CA SER A 90 -12.36 8.33 -19.71
C SER A 90 -11.16 9.24 -19.98
N ASP A 91 -11.32 10.21 -20.88
CA ASP A 91 -10.25 11.19 -21.20
C ASP A 91 -9.79 12.00 -19.98
N GLN A 92 -10.70 12.27 -19.04
CA GLN A 92 -10.35 12.96 -17.79
C GLN A 92 -9.46 12.07 -16.90
N GLN A 93 -9.82 10.80 -16.72
CA GLN A 93 -8.98 9.84 -15.99
C GLN A 93 -7.65 9.62 -16.70
N GLN A 94 -7.64 9.52 -18.03
CA GLN A 94 -6.42 9.30 -18.79
C GLN A 94 -5.44 10.46 -18.63
N ARG A 95 -5.93 11.71 -18.61
CA ARG A 95 -5.09 12.88 -18.31
C ARG A 95 -4.57 12.85 -16.87
N ALA A 96 -5.40 12.49 -15.89
CA ALA A 96 -4.96 12.38 -14.51
C ALA A 96 -3.89 11.28 -14.32
N LEU A 97 -4.10 10.10 -14.91
CA LEU A 97 -3.11 9.01 -14.87
C LEU A 97 -1.82 9.41 -15.58
N ALA A 98 -1.88 10.09 -16.72
CA ALA A 98 -0.67 10.53 -17.43
C ALA A 98 0.21 11.44 -16.57
N VAL A 99 -0.40 12.31 -15.76
CA VAL A 99 0.33 13.18 -14.81
C VAL A 99 0.97 12.35 -13.69
N LEU A 100 0.26 11.37 -13.15
CA LEU A 100 0.81 10.46 -12.14
C LEU A 100 1.98 9.63 -12.69
N ILE A 101 1.83 9.09 -13.90
CA ILE A 101 2.87 8.32 -14.59
C ILE A 101 4.14 9.16 -14.76
N THR A 102 3.99 10.41 -15.21
CA THR A 102 5.11 11.34 -15.36
C THR A 102 5.76 11.60 -14.01
N THR A 103 4.97 11.86 -12.97
CA THR A 103 5.47 12.12 -11.61
C THR A 103 6.28 10.92 -11.06
N VAL A 104 5.78 9.70 -11.22
CA VAL A 104 6.49 8.48 -10.79
C VAL A 104 7.77 8.28 -11.59
N ASN A 105 7.69 8.43 -12.92
CA ASN A 105 8.86 8.32 -13.78
C ASN A 105 9.97 9.29 -13.36
N ASP A 106 9.63 10.56 -13.17
CA ASP A 106 10.59 11.60 -12.82
C ASP A 106 11.25 11.33 -11.47
N ARG A 107 10.50 10.80 -10.48
CA ARG A 107 11.06 10.40 -9.19
C ARG A 107 12.01 9.19 -9.29
N ILE A 108 11.71 8.22 -10.14
CA ILE A 108 12.63 7.09 -10.37
C ILE A 108 13.92 7.58 -11.05
N VAL A 109 13.80 8.48 -12.03
CA VAL A 109 14.95 9.09 -12.71
C VAL A 109 15.78 9.92 -11.72
N GLU A 110 15.15 10.74 -10.87
CA GLU A 110 15.84 11.52 -9.83
C GLU A 110 16.64 10.63 -8.87
N LEU A 111 16.07 9.50 -8.42
CA LEU A 111 16.76 8.53 -7.58
C LEU A 111 17.94 7.86 -8.31
N ALA A 112 17.79 7.57 -9.60
CA ALA A 112 18.86 7.01 -10.42
C ALA A 112 19.99 8.00 -10.68
N ASP A 113 19.67 9.27 -10.96
CA ASP A 113 20.64 10.34 -11.15
C ASP A 113 21.44 10.61 -9.86
N ALA A 114 20.81 10.45 -8.69
CA ALA A 114 21.45 10.59 -7.38
C ALA A 114 22.11 9.28 -6.87
N HIS A 115 22.10 8.20 -7.66
CA HIS A 115 22.53 6.86 -7.22
C HIS A 115 23.95 6.83 -6.64
N ASP A 116 24.90 7.52 -7.27
CA ASP A 116 26.30 7.50 -6.85
C ASP A 116 26.58 8.37 -5.61
N ASP A 117 25.67 9.30 -5.30
CA ASP A 117 25.77 10.22 -4.16
C ASP A 117 25.02 9.71 -2.92
N LEU A 118 24.10 8.77 -3.09
CA LEU A 118 23.24 8.24 -2.04
C LEU A 118 23.74 6.89 -1.51
N THR A 119 23.49 6.62 -0.23
CA THR A 119 23.73 5.27 0.31
C THR A 119 22.64 4.30 -0.15
N THR A 120 22.93 3.01 -0.12
CA THR A 120 21.92 1.96 -0.36
C THR A 120 20.67 2.15 0.52
N SER A 121 20.84 2.57 1.77
CA SER A 121 19.74 2.82 2.70
C SER A 121 18.89 4.03 2.27
N ASP A 122 19.51 5.07 1.71
CA ASP A 122 18.81 6.25 1.21
C ASP A 122 17.98 5.90 -0.02
N LEU A 123 18.55 5.12 -0.96
CA LEU A 123 17.84 4.62 -2.13
C LEU A 123 16.65 3.74 -1.75
N GLN A 124 16.84 2.81 -0.79
CA GLN A 124 15.77 1.98 -0.24
C GLN A 124 14.67 2.84 0.38
N SER A 125 15.04 3.80 1.22
CA SER A 125 14.08 4.71 1.86
C SER A 125 13.31 5.55 0.84
N GLY A 126 13.97 6.02 -0.21
CA GLY A 126 13.36 6.78 -1.30
C GLY A 126 12.35 5.96 -2.10
N ALA A 127 12.72 4.73 -2.48
CA ALA A 127 11.84 3.80 -3.17
C ALA A 127 10.62 3.42 -2.31
N GLU A 128 10.85 3.13 -1.03
CA GLU A 128 9.78 2.82 -0.07
C GLU A 128 8.81 3.98 0.14
N ALA A 129 9.33 5.21 0.19
CA ALA A 129 8.51 6.41 0.32
C ALA A 129 7.65 6.62 -0.92
N LEU A 130 8.21 6.43 -2.13
CA LEU A 130 7.47 6.53 -3.38
C LEU A 130 6.39 5.43 -3.47
N ALA A 131 6.71 4.19 -3.11
CA ALA A 131 5.75 3.10 -3.06
C ALA A 131 4.61 3.37 -2.08
N LEU A 132 4.92 3.89 -0.88
CA LEU A 132 3.91 4.26 0.11
C LEU A 132 2.99 5.37 -0.40
N GLN A 133 3.54 6.39 -1.08
CA GLN A 133 2.76 7.46 -1.69
C GLN A 133 1.85 6.96 -2.81
N LEU A 134 2.32 5.99 -3.60
CA LEU A 134 1.52 5.34 -4.64
C LEU A 134 0.33 4.60 -4.02
N VAL A 135 0.59 3.63 -3.14
CA VAL A 135 -0.44 2.77 -2.52
C VAL A 135 -1.46 3.58 -1.74
N ARG A 136 -1.03 4.63 -1.03
CA ARG A 136 -1.96 5.48 -0.26
C ARG A 136 -2.65 6.56 -1.09
N HIS A 137 -2.43 6.61 -2.40
CA HIS A 137 -2.94 7.66 -3.28
C HIS A 137 -2.56 9.09 -2.85
N GLN A 138 -1.34 9.26 -2.33
CA GLN A 138 -0.81 10.50 -1.77
C GLN A 138 0.26 11.16 -2.64
N LEU A 139 0.43 10.72 -3.89
CA LEU A 139 1.34 11.38 -4.82
C LEU A 139 0.94 12.85 -4.97
N ILE A 140 1.77 13.74 -4.42
CA ILE A 140 1.63 15.16 -4.62
C ILE A 140 2.05 15.42 -6.06
N ILE A 141 1.07 15.70 -6.92
CA ILE A 141 1.31 16.22 -8.25
C ILE A 141 1.92 17.60 -8.07
N GLY A 142 3.25 17.66 -8.08
CA GLY A 142 3.96 18.92 -8.11
C GLY A 142 3.47 19.69 -9.34
N THR A 143 3.00 20.92 -9.15
CA THR A 143 2.97 21.88 -10.24
C THR A 143 4.39 22.00 -10.73
N ALA A 144 4.71 21.30 -11.82
CA ALA A 144 5.87 21.62 -12.63
C ALA A 144 5.70 23.10 -12.97
N GLU A 145 6.40 23.97 -12.23
CA GLU A 145 6.58 25.33 -12.67
C GLU A 145 7.20 25.20 -14.07
N PRO A 146 6.58 25.78 -15.11
CA PRO A 146 7.22 25.81 -16.41
C PRO A 146 8.56 26.49 -16.19
N ARG A 147 9.66 25.76 -16.42
CA ARG A 147 10.99 26.36 -16.56
C ARG A 147 10.82 27.48 -17.58
N GLU A 148 10.77 28.73 -17.11
CA GLU A 148 10.87 29.88 -17.99
C GLU A 148 12.18 29.68 -18.75
N LEU A 149 12.04 29.55 -20.07
CA LEU A 149 13.15 29.59 -21.00
C LEU A 149 13.75 31.00 -20.90
N GLU A 150 14.60 31.20 -19.91
CA GLU A 150 15.37 32.41 -19.72
C GLU A 150 16.36 32.53 -20.88
N GLY A 151 16.30 33.65 -21.59
CA GLY A 151 17.41 34.13 -22.40
C GLY A 151 17.40 33.74 -23.87
N GLY A 152 16.34 34.10 -24.59
CA GLY A 152 16.51 34.50 -26.00
C GLY A 152 17.33 35.78 -26.04
N ASP A 153 18.65 35.65 -26.10
CA ASP A 153 19.58 36.75 -26.36
C ASP A 153 19.33 37.22 -27.81
N HIS A 154 18.55 38.29 -27.92
CA HIS A 154 18.44 39.08 -29.15
C HIS A 154 19.56 40.12 -29.11
N GLU A 155 20.64 39.86 -29.84
CA GLU A 155 21.53 40.88 -30.39
C GLU A 155 21.27 41.07 -31.90
#